data_AF-F9ZSM6-F1
#
_entry.id   AF-F9ZSM6-F1
#
_cell.length_a   1.000
_cell.length_b   1.000
_cell.length_c   1.000
_cell.angle_alpha   90.00
_cell.angle_beta   90.00
_cell.angle_gamma   90.00
#
_symmetry.space_group_name_H-M   'P 1'
#
loop_
_entity.id
_entity.type
_entity.pdbx_description
1 polymer ?
#
loop_
_entity_poly.entity_id
_entity_poly.type
_entity_poly.pdbx_seq_one_letter_code
_entity_poly.pdbx_strand_id
1 'polypeptide(L)'
;MCYRLALAILVVLGAALRSQPVWARDESICGVWATSHGEAYIRIYRVDGLFDGISLPSAEASVAAARAHHQPVILSGFAASPDHPGLYRYGRIFDPRNGQHFQGRLTLESEDRLKVYGYLGFSWLGGSTHWRRVATRSCSLSADAATAGKEHVP
;
A
#
# COMPACT_ATOMS: atom_id res chain seq x y z
N MET A 1 8.91 -42.23 -52.07
CA MET A 1 8.16 -40.98 -52.30
C MET A 1 7.45 -40.62 -50.99
N CYS A 2 8.21 -40.10 -49.99
CA CYS A 2 7.90 -40.21 -48.55
C CYS A 2 7.89 -38.88 -47.76
N TYR A 3 7.59 -37.72 -48.35
CA TYR A 3 7.66 -36.46 -47.59
C TYR A 3 6.69 -35.37 -48.05
N ARG A 4 5.41 -35.71 -48.24
CA ARG A 4 4.38 -34.70 -48.54
C ARG A 4 3.18 -34.66 -47.59
N LEU A 5 3.17 -35.48 -46.54
CA LEU A 5 2.09 -35.50 -45.55
C LEU A 5 2.54 -35.22 -44.10
N ALA A 6 3.80 -34.84 -43.89
CA ALA A 6 4.38 -34.68 -42.55
C ALA A 6 4.56 -33.21 -42.07
N LEU A 7 4.06 -32.21 -42.80
CA LEU A 7 4.41 -30.80 -42.53
C LEU A 7 3.22 -29.83 -42.45
N ALA A 8 2.01 -30.32 -42.20
CA ALA A 8 0.84 -29.46 -41.96
C ALA A 8 0.31 -29.49 -40.51
N ILE A 9 0.88 -30.31 -39.62
CA ILE A 9 0.43 -30.42 -38.21
C ILE A 9 1.36 -29.65 -37.24
N LEU A 10 2.52 -29.19 -37.69
CA LEU A 10 3.51 -28.47 -36.86
C LEU A 10 3.38 -26.94 -36.90
N VAL A 11 2.36 -26.38 -37.57
CA VAL A 11 2.08 -24.94 -37.57
C VAL A 11 0.97 -24.57 -36.57
N VAL A 12 0.18 -25.54 -36.09
CA VAL A 12 -0.89 -25.29 -35.11
C VAL A 12 -0.38 -25.33 -33.65
N LEU A 13 0.82 -25.85 -33.40
CA LEU A 13 1.41 -25.89 -32.05
C LEU A 13 2.17 -24.61 -31.64
N GLY A 14 2.28 -23.61 -32.51
CA GLY A 14 3.26 -22.52 -32.37
C GLY A 14 2.77 -21.14 -31.92
N ALA A 15 1.47 -20.89 -31.73
CA ALA A 15 0.97 -19.51 -31.59
C ALA A 15 -0.08 -19.31 -30.49
N ALA A 16 0.10 -19.94 -29.34
CA ALA A 16 -0.49 -19.46 -28.10
C ALA A 16 0.62 -19.05 -27.12
N LEU A 17 1.47 -18.08 -27.52
CA LEU A 17 2.08 -17.22 -26.52
C LEU A 17 0.93 -16.45 -25.89
N ARG A 18 0.30 -17.06 -24.89
CA ARG A 18 -0.53 -16.32 -23.94
C ARG A 18 0.44 -15.37 -23.27
N SER A 19 0.49 -14.14 -23.75
CA SER A 19 1.01 -13.01 -23.01
C SER A 19 0.27 -13.02 -21.69
N GLN A 20 0.88 -13.67 -20.70
CA GLN A 20 0.42 -13.56 -19.33
C GLN A 20 0.46 -12.06 -19.06
N PRO A 21 -0.65 -11.42 -18.67
CA PRO A 21 -0.55 -10.06 -18.18
C PRO A 21 0.50 -10.13 -17.07
N VAL A 22 1.56 -9.34 -17.19
CA VAL A 22 2.38 -9.02 -16.03
C VAL A 22 1.40 -8.36 -15.09
N TRP A 23 0.87 -9.12 -14.14
CA TRP A 23 0.09 -8.55 -13.06
C TRP A 23 0.99 -7.47 -12.49
N ALA A 24 0.55 -6.21 -12.64
CA ALA A 24 1.27 -5.09 -12.07
C ALA A 24 1.51 -5.49 -10.63
N ARG A 25 2.78 -5.66 -10.25
CA ARG A 25 3.10 -5.88 -8.85
C ARG A 25 2.44 -4.73 -8.13
N ASP A 26 1.65 -5.03 -7.10
CA ASP A 26 1.02 -4.01 -6.28
C ASP A 26 2.13 -3.33 -5.48
N GLU A 27 2.92 -2.50 -6.16
CA GLU A 27 3.97 -1.62 -5.64
C GLU A 27 3.32 -0.43 -4.92
N SER A 28 2.29 -0.75 -4.14
CA SER A 28 1.56 0.20 -3.35
C SER A 28 2.18 0.33 -1.98
N ILE A 29 2.00 1.52 -1.41
CA ILE A 29 2.32 1.79 -0.01
C ILE A 29 1.37 1.12 0.98
N CYS A 30 0.31 0.45 0.50
CA CYS A 30 -0.61 -0.28 1.37
C CYS A 30 0.08 -1.42 2.11
N GLY A 31 -0.10 -1.45 3.42
CA GLY A 31 0.58 -2.40 4.29
C GLY A 31 0.70 -1.87 5.71
N VAL A 32 1.42 -2.63 6.53
CA VAL A 32 1.82 -2.22 7.87
C VAL A 32 3.29 -1.84 7.86
N TRP A 33 3.58 -0.67 8.42
CA TRP A 33 4.89 -0.05 8.43
C TRP A 33 5.34 0.21 9.87
N ALA A 34 6.54 -0.24 10.22
CA ALA A 34 7.21 0.15 11.45
C ALA A 34 7.89 1.51 11.25
N THR A 35 7.67 2.45 12.17
CA THR A 35 8.38 3.73 12.19
C THR A 35 9.87 3.53 12.48
N SER A 36 10.69 4.57 12.28
CA SER A 36 12.11 4.50 12.66
C SER A 36 12.26 4.06 14.13
N HIS A 37 13.25 3.20 14.39
CA HIS A 37 13.48 2.57 15.70
C HIS A 37 12.35 1.67 16.23
N GLY A 38 11.31 1.38 15.43
CA GLY A 38 10.24 0.44 15.81
C GLY A 38 9.28 0.98 16.87
N GLU A 39 9.17 2.31 17.01
CA GLU A 39 8.37 2.95 18.05
C GLU A 39 6.85 2.77 17.86
N ALA A 40 6.39 2.60 16.61
CA ALA A 40 4.98 2.44 16.29
C ALA A 40 4.79 1.64 15.00
N TYR A 41 3.59 1.10 14.83
CA TYR A 41 3.11 0.47 13.59
C TYR A 41 2.03 1.33 12.95
N ILE A 42 2.15 1.60 11.66
CA ILE A 42 1.18 2.38 10.88
C ILE A 42 0.61 1.50 9.78
N ARG A 43 -0.72 1.31 9.77
CA ARG A 43 -1.42 0.67 8.65
C ARG A 43 -1.83 1.72 7.65
N ILE A 44 -1.21 1.69 6.47
CA ILE A 44 -1.58 2.53 5.32
C ILE A 44 -2.62 1.81 4.47
N TYR A 45 -3.75 2.44 4.17
CA TYR A 45 -4.88 1.89 3.41
C TYR A 45 -5.50 2.93 2.48
N ARG A 46 -6.33 2.48 1.52
CA ARG A 46 -6.96 3.38 0.53
C ARG A 46 -8.37 3.78 0.96
N VAL A 47 -8.70 5.06 0.80
CA VAL A 47 -10.03 5.64 1.00
C VAL A 47 -10.32 6.55 -0.20
N ASP A 48 -11.37 6.26 -0.97
CA ASP A 48 -11.81 7.07 -2.12
C ASP A 48 -10.68 7.47 -3.10
N GLY A 49 -9.78 6.51 -3.38
CA GLY A 49 -8.63 6.72 -4.27
C GLY A 49 -7.40 7.36 -3.61
N LEU A 50 -7.55 7.97 -2.45
CA LEU A 50 -6.48 8.52 -1.61
C LEU A 50 -5.97 7.48 -0.60
N PHE A 51 -4.87 7.80 0.08
CA PHE A 51 -4.23 6.94 1.06
C PHE A 51 -4.14 7.60 2.42
N ASP A 52 -4.64 6.88 3.42
CA ASP A 52 -4.60 7.24 4.83
C ASP A 52 -3.76 6.23 5.61
N GLY A 53 -3.32 6.59 6.81
CA GLY A 53 -2.52 5.75 7.69
C GLY A 53 -2.89 5.93 9.14
N ILE A 54 -3.33 4.86 9.81
CA ILE A 54 -3.69 4.86 11.23
C ILE A 54 -2.61 4.14 12.05
N SER A 55 -2.32 4.62 13.25
CA SER A 55 -1.46 3.87 14.17
C SER A 55 -2.15 2.61 14.65
N LEU A 56 -1.36 1.56 14.89
CA LEU A 56 -1.82 0.29 15.43
C LEU A 56 -1.16 0.03 16.79
N PRO A 57 -1.88 -0.61 17.73
CA PRO A 57 -1.29 -1.04 19.01
C PRO A 57 -0.29 -2.19 18.84
N SER A 58 -0.39 -2.98 17.77
CA SER A 58 0.60 -3.99 17.36
C SER A 58 0.59 -4.16 15.83
N ALA A 59 1.58 -4.86 15.27
CA ALA A 59 1.67 -5.05 13.81
C ALA A 59 0.51 -5.89 13.24
N GLU A 60 -0.10 -6.73 14.07
CA GLU A 60 -1.18 -7.67 13.72
C GLU A 60 -2.58 -7.07 13.91
N ALA A 61 -2.69 -5.95 14.63
CA ALA A 61 -3.97 -5.35 14.95
C ALA A 61 -4.71 -4.87 13.68
N SER A 62 -6.03 -5.01 13.69
CA SER A 62 -6.88 -4.53 12.59
C SER A 62 -7.14 -3.03 12.70
N VAL A 63 -7.51 -2.41 11.58
CA VAL A 63 -7.96 -1.00 11.56
C VAL A 63 -9.20 -0.79 12.44
N ALA A 64 -10.10 -1.78 12.50
CA ALA A 64 -11.29 -1.72 13.36
C ALA A 64 -10.90 -1.69 14.85
N ALA A 65 -9.96 -2.56 15.27
CA ALA A 65 -9.44 -2.55 16.63
C ALA A 65 -8.74 -1.21 16.94
N ALA A 66 -7.89 -0.72 16.04
CA ALA A 66 -7.23 0.57 16.21
C ALA A 66 -8.24 1.72 16.41
N ARG A 67 -9.31 1.76 15.61
CA ARG A 67 -10.40 2.74 15.75
C ARG A 67 -11.13 2.59 17.09
N ALA A 68 -11.46 1.37 17.51
CA ALA A 68 -12.09 1.11 18.81
C ALA A 68 -11.21 1.57 19.99
N HIS A 69 -9.88 1.49 19.82
CA HIS A 69 -8.89 2.00 20.78
C HIS A 69 -8.52 3.48 20.56
N HIS A 70 -9.27 4.23 19.74
CA HIS A 70 -9.05 5.65 19.48
C HIS A 70 -7.63 5.98 18.99
N GLN A 71 -7.02 5.08 18.23
CA GLN A 71 -5.71 5.31 17.64
C GLN A 71 -5.76 6.46 16.62
N PRO A 72 -4.79 7.38 16.63
CA PRO A 72 -4.77 8.51 15.71
C PRO A 72 -4.52 8.10 14.25
N VAL A 73 -5.15 8.84 13.34
CA VAL A 73 -4.78 8.85 11.93
C VAL A 73 -3.54 9.74 11.76
N ILE A 74 -2.42 9.10 11.45
CA ILE A 74 -1.11 9.72 11.28
C ILE A 74 -0.92 10.27 9.87
N LEU A 75 -1.40 9.56 8.85
CA LEU A 75 -1.31 9.98 7.44
C LEU A 75 -2.72 10.20 6.91
N SER A 76 -2.95 11.30 6.19
CA SER A 76 -4.28 11.58 5.60
C SER A 76 -4.18 12.17 4.20
N GLY A 77 -5.00 11.65 3.29
CA GLY A 77 -5.29 12.25 1.99
C GLY A 77 -4.14 12.22 0.97
N PHE A 78 -3.22 11.26 1.06
CA PHE A 78 -2.13 11.16 0.09
C PHE A 78 -2.66 10.69 -1.27
N ALA A 79 -2.29 11.35 -2.35
CA ALA A 79 -2.62 10.94 -3.71
C ALA A 79 -1.39 10.36 -4.40
N ALA A 80 -1.55 9.24 -5.11
CA ALA A 80 -0.49 8.69 -5.96
C ALA A 80 -0.21 9.65 -7.13
N SER A 81 1.07 9.86 -7.44
CA SER A 81 1.48 10.65 -8.58
C SER A 81 1.30 9.87 -9.89
N PRO A 82 0.57 10.40 -10.89
CA PRO A 82 0.46 9.74 -12.20
C PRO A 82 1.81 9.68 -12.93
N ASP A 83 2.64 10.73 -12.80
CA ASP A 83 3.89 10.86 -13.57
C ASP A 83 5.13 10.28 -12.87
N HIS A 84 4.99 9.89 -11.60
CA HIS A 84 6.11 9.45 -10.77
C HIS A 84 5.68 8.27 -9.90
N PRO A 85 5.80 7.03 -10.42
CA PRO A 85 5.50 5.82 -9.65
C PRO A 85 6.22 5.81 -8.31
N GLY A 86 5.54 5.34 -7.26
CA GLY A 86 6.08 5.31 -5.89
C GLY A 86 6.05 6.64 -5.14
N LEU A 87 5.72 7.76 -5.80
CA LEU A 87 5.58 9.08 -5.15
C LEU A 87 4.11 9.39 -4.82
N TYR A 88 3.86 9.76 -3.56
CA TYR A 88 2.54 10.14 -3.06
C TYR A 88 2.61 11.54 -2.46
N ARG A 89 1.66 12.41 -2.80
CA ARG A 89 1.71 13.86 -2.50
C ARG A 89 0.37 14.39 -1.98
N TYR A 90 0.37 15.66 -1.60
CA TYR A 90 -0.80 16.44 -1.16
C TYR A 90 -1.43 15.99 0.17
N GLY A 91 -0.85 14.98 0.82
CA GLY A 91 -1.31 14.50 2.11
C GLY A 91 -0.81 15.33 3.29
N ARG A 92 -1.37 15.04 4.46
CA ARG A 92 -0.93 15.60 5.75
C ARG A 92 -0.46 14.52 6.69
N ILE A 93 0.50 14.87 7.53
CA ILE A 93 1.06 14.04 8.59
C ILE A 93 0.69 14.65 9.93
N PHE A 94 0.08 13.90 10.83
CA PHE A 94 -0.21 14.29 12.20
C PHE A 94 0.86 13.73 13.15
N ASP A 95 1.44 14.58 13.99
CA ASP A 95 2.33 14.16 15.08
C ASP A 95 1.58 14.21 16.42
N PRO A 96 1.19 13.07 17.00
CA PRO A 96 0.42 13.02 18.25
C PRO A 96 1.22 13.50 19.47
N ARG A 97 2.56 13.59 19.39
CA ARG A 97 3.41 13.99 20.52
C ARG A 97 3.29 15.48 20.82
N ASN A 98 3.02 16.29 19.80
CA ASN A 98 2.89 17.74 19.92
C ASN A 98 1.56 18.28 19.35
N GLY A 99 0.72 17.42 18.78
CA GLY A 99 -0.59 17.79 18.24
C GLY A 99 -0.55 18.56 16.91
N GLN A 100 0.59 18.58 16.21
CA GLN A 100 0.75 19.36 14.99
C GLN A 100 0.47 18.56 13.72
N HIS A 101 0.06 19.29 12.67
CA HIS A 101 -0.11 18.76 11.32
C HIS A 101 0.92 19.38 10.37
N PHE A 102 1.54 18.53 9.56
CA PHE A 102 2.50 18.90 8.54
C PHE A 102 1.95 18.53 7.17
N GLN A 103 2.28 19.31 6.14
CA GLN A 103 2.13 18.81 4.78
C GLN A 103 3.18 17.74 4.55
N GLY A 104 2.87 16.73 3.73
CA GLY A 104 3.78 15.63 3.52
C GLY A 104 3.83 15.09 2.11
N ARG A 105 4.90 14.34 1.86
CA ARG A 105 5.02 13.44 0.71
C ARG A 105 5.59 12.10 1.18
N LEU A 106 5.18 11.03 0.52
CA LEU A 106 5.70 9.69 0.74
C LEU A 106 6.43 9.23 -0.52
N THR A 107 7.55 8.54 -0.37
CA THR A 107 8.28 7.94 -1.49
C THR A 107 8.58 6.49 -1.14
N LEU A 108 7.98 5.57 -1.90
CA LEU A 108 8.29 4.14 -1.83
C LEU A 108 9.61 3.92 -2.57
N GLU A 109 10.71 3.77 -1.81
CA GLU A 109 12.06 3.68 -2.35
C GLU A 109 12.45 2.23 -2.68
N SER A 110 11.88 1.28 -1.94
CA SER A 110 11.91 -0.16 -2.24
C SER A 110 10.62 -0.79 -1.73
N GLU A 111 10.41 -2.08 -2.01
CA GLU A 111 9.24 -2.83 -1.51
C GLU A 111 9.04 -2.62 -0.01
N ASP A 112 10.13 -2.60 0.77
CA ASP A 112 10.13 -2.57 2.22
C ASP A 112 10.59 -1.23 2.84
N ARG A 113 10.89 -0.20 2.04
CA ARG A 113 11.38 1.10 2.52
C ARG A 113 10.51 2.26 2.03
N LEU A 114 9.88 2.93 2.99
CA LEU A 114 9.08 4.12 2.75
C LEU A 114 9.75 5.33 3.37
N LYS A 115 10.08 6.32 2.54
CA LYS A 115 10.48 7.63 3.02
C LYS A 115 9.24 8.48 3.28
N VAL A 116 9.12 8.96 4.51
CA VAL A 116 8.07 9.86 4.95
C VAL A 116 8.68 11.22 5.19
N TYR A 117 8.25 12.23 4.43
CA TYR A 117 8.75 13.59 4.53
C TYR A 117 7.63 14.54 4.93
N GLY A 118 7.82 15.28 6.02
CA GLY A 118 6.87 16.28 6.52
C GLY A 118 7.51 17.66 6.57
N TYR A 119 6.73 18.70 6.28
CA TYR A 119 7.17 20.09 6.33
C TYR A 119 6.04 21.04 6.73
N LEU A 120 6.41 22.19 7.29
CA LEU A 120 5.47 23.24 7.70
C LEU A 120 5.51 24.41 6.71
N GLY A 121 4.52 24.50 5.83
CA GLY A 121 4.42 25.53 4.80
C GLY A 121 5.46 25.37 3.68
N PHE A 122 6.74 25.62 3.97
CA PHE A 122 7.83 25.51 3.01
C PHE A 122 8.53 24.15 3.07
N SER A 123 8.64 23.47 1.91
CA SER A 123 9.13 22.10 1.80
C SER A 123 10.62 21.90 2.07
N TRP A 124 11.40 22.92 2.36
CA TRP A 124 12.82 22.85 2.73
C TRP A 124 13.10 22.91 4.25
N LEU A 125 12.13 23.34 5.07
CA LEU A 125 12.23 23.39 6.54
C LEU A 125 11.68 22.11 7.20
N GLY A 126 11.52 21.06 6.41
CA GLY A 126 10.95 19.79 6.83
C GLY A 126 12.00 18.77 7.26
N GLY A 127 11.54 17.60 7.66
CA GLY A 127 12.36 16.45 8.04
C GLY A 127 11.85 15.17 7.38
N SER A 128 12.75 14.20 7.18
CA SER A 128 12.40 12.86 6.71
C SER A 128 12.69 11.78 7.73
N THR A 129 11.83 10.77 7.78
CA THR A 129 12.06 9.49 8.46
C THR A 129 11.88 8.36 7.44
N HIS A 130 12.52 7.22 7.69
CA HIS A 130 12.34 6.02 6.90
C HIS A 130 11.60 4.98 7.74
N TRP A 131 10.54 4.44 7.15
CA TRP A 131 9.75 3.37 7.74
C TRP A 131 10.04 2.06 7.01
N ARG A 132 9.95 0.96 7.75
CA ARG A 132 10.17 -0.39 7.22
C ARG A 132 8.87 -1.14 7.12
N ARG A 133 8.59 -1.76 5.98
CA ARG A 133 7.40 -2.60 5.83
C ARG A 133 7.55 -3.85 6.69
N VAL A 134 6.51 -4.18 7.45
CA VAL A 134 6.45 -5.42 8.26
C VAL A 134 5.39 -6.39 7.75
N ALA A 135 4.38 -5.89 7.04
CA ALA A 135 3.41 -6.74 6.35
C ALA A 135 2.87 -6.06 5.09
N THR A 136 2.86 -6.80 3.98
CA THR A 136 2.15 -6.41 2.76
C THR A 136 0.67 -6.74 2.93
N ARG A 137 -0.21 -5.76 2.70
CA ARG A 137 -1.66 -5.93 2.75
C ARG A 137 -2.27 -5.17 1.58
N SER A 138 -3.27 -5.76 0.93
CA SER A 138 -3.98 -5.11 -0.17
C SER A 138 -4.61 -3.77 0.26
N CYS A 139 -4.74 -2.87 -0.71
CA CYS A 139 -5.31 -1.54 -0.51
C CYS A 139 -6.82 -1.51 -0.36
N SER A 140 -7.53 -2.55 -0.78
CA SER A 140 -8.95 -2.69 -0.50
C SER A 140 -9.13 -2.61 1.01
N LEU A 141 -9.97 -1.69 1.48
CA LEU A 141 -10.50 -1.69 2.85
C LEU A 141 -11.16 -3.06 3.07
N SER A 142 -10.39 -4.10 3.43
CA SER A 142 -10.96 -5.33 3.93
C SER A 142 -11.50 -5.00 5.31
N ALA A 143 -12.81 -4.85 5.34
CA ALA A 143 -13.65 -5.04 6.48
C ALA A 143 -13.43 -6.45 7.07
N ASP A 144 -12.26 -6.70 7.67
CA ASP A 144 -12.02 -7.89 8.50
C ASP A 144 -12.71 -7.75 9.88
N ALA A 145 -13.86 -7.08 9.91
CA ALA A 145 -14.68 -6.84 11.10
C ALA A 145 -16.19 -6.80 10.80
N ALA A 146 -16.69 -7.54 9.80
CA ALA A 146 -18.14 -7.67 9.60
C ALA A 146 -18.65 -8.94 8.89
N THR A 147 -17.92 -10.07 8.93
CA THR A 147 -18.54 -11.36 8.59
C THR A 147 -17.96 -12.50 9.43
N ALA A 148 -18.19 -12.42 10.75
CA ALA A 148 -18.34 -13.60 11.57
C ALA A 148 -19.85 -13.74 11.85
N GLY A 149 -20.50 -14.71 11.19
CA GLY A 149 -21.85 -15.18 11.52
C GLY A 149 -22.99 -14.80 10.55
N LYS A 150 -23.22 -15.63 9.52
CA LYS A 150 -24.52 -16.30 9.27
C LYS A 150 -24.43 -17.35 8.15
N GLU A 151 -25.09 -18.49 8.39
CA GLU A 151 -25.27 -19.71 7.57
C GLU A 151 -25.74 -19.41 6.13
N HIS A 152 -25.70 -20.29 5.12
CA HIS A 152 -26.12 -21.70 5.06
C HIS A 152 -25.67 -22.27 3.71
N VAL A 153 -25.24 -23.52 3.72
CA VAL A 153 -24.86 -24.33 2.55
C VAL A 153 -26.13 -24.83 1.84
N PRO A 154 -26.26 -24.74 0.50
CA PRO A 154 -27.10 -25.67 -0.24
C PRO A 154 -26.40 -27.01 -0.47
#